data_AF-A0A9X7TWF5-F1
#
_entry.id   AF-A0A9X7TWF5-F1
#
_cell.length_a   1.000
_cell.length_b   1.000
_cell.length_c   1.000
_cell.angle_alpha   90.00
_cell.angle_beta   90.00
_cell.angle_gamma   90.00
#
_symmetry.space_group_name_H-M   'P 1'
#
loop_
_entity.id
_entity.type
_entity.pdbx_description
1 polymer ?
#
loop_
_entity_poly.entity_id
_entity_poly.type
_entity_poly.pdbx_seq_one_letter_code
_entity_poly.pdbx_strand_id
1 'polypeptide(L)'
;MKSSIEVLKNVFGYTTFRPGQERVIEQVLKGKNVLAVMPTGAGKSMCYQIPALVNPGLTLVISPLISLMKDQIDSLKQNGINAAALNSATPQEEVNPILRQAYEGKIKLLYITPERLAMDYFRYQLNFLDISLVAVDEAHCISQWGHDFRPAYRQIMEGVKSIKSQPNILALTATATPSVQKDIADQLNIPAENYVITSFARPNLSFKVVDNPKNTNLYLLDYIKKHPNQSGIVYASTRKNVEELTDYLAQNGILTASYHAGLSNKERADVQDAFQFDKVQVIVATNAFGMGIDKRNVRFVIHANSTPNLESYYQEAGRAGRDGEPCEGILIYHPKDIRLYRWFIEQSDLDDEYQKIQYQKLAAITKYVNTTECLQQFIVRYFGQTCSPCGKCSNCLGTFIEKDITAESKKIISTIYELDGRFGKNVVADVVTGANNQRMREIRASNFKNYGSLKLGKRAALDLINYLISHNYLELTDTQYPVVHVTNLGWDVLDDKKQVSQKISKNIRKSIQLTNQISEKENNLFLRLKETRLELAKEQGIPAFYIFSDKSLRDMALQKPKTKTDFLNISGVGQAKLKAYGQIMLDTIRKYLKEEID
;
A
#
# COMPACT_ATOMS: atom_id res chain seq x y z
N MET A 1 3.81 -10.53 35.89
CA MET A 1 3.81 -9.84 34.57
C MET A 1 2.47 -10.12 33.91
N LYS A 2 1.82 -9.11 33.33
CA LYS A 2 0.60 -9.32 32.53
C LYS A 2 0.94 -10.15 31.30
N SER A 3 0.11 -11.12 30.93
CA SER A 3 0.35 -11.87 29.69
C SER A 3 0.10 -10.97 28.47
N SER A 4 0.78 -11.25 27.34
CA SER A 4 0.57 -10.51 26.09
C SER A 4 -0.88 -10.57 25.61
N ILE A 5 -1.56 -11.71 25.83
CA ILE A 5 -2.98 -11.94 25.52
C ILE A 5 -3.89 -11.10 26.43
N GLU A 6 -3.58 -11.01 27.73
CA GLU A 6 -4.32 -10.15 28.66
C GLU A 6 -4.24 -8.68 28.24
N VAL A 7 -3.07 -8.21 27.82
CA VAL A 7 -2.89 -6.83 27.33
C VAL A 7 -3.71 -6.63 26.05
N LEU A 8 -3.63 -7.56 25.10
CA LEU A 8 -4.42 -7.51 23.86
C LEU A 8 -5.93 -7.39 24.13
N LYS A 9 -6.45 -8.20 25.05
CA LYS A 9 -7.87 -8.24 25.39
C LYS A 9 -8.32 -7.04 26.23
N ASN A 10 -7.61 -6.74 27.31
CA ASN A 10 -8.07 -5.77 28.31
C ASN A 10 -7.78 -4.32 27.91
N VAL A 11 -6.69 -4.08 27.17
CA VAL A 11 -6.28 -2.73 26.77
C VAL A 11 -6.76 -2.41 25.37
N PHE A 12 -6.56 -3.33 24.42
CA PHE A 12 -6.86 -3.08 23.00
C PHE A 12 -8.20 -3.67 22.52
N GLY A 13 -8.87 -4.49 23.34
CA GLY A 13 -10.19 -5.04 23.03
C GLY A 13 -10.21 -6.12 21.94
N TYR A 14 -9.07 -6.75 21.63
CA TYR A 14 -9.00 -7.86 20.67
C TYR A 14 -8.89 -9.21 21.37
N THR A 15 -9.56 -10.22 20.83
CA THR A 15 -9.59 -11.57 21.42
C THR A 15 -8.47 -12.48 20.92
N THR A 16 -7.95 -12.24 19.73
CA THR A 16 -6.95 -13.09 19.07
C THR A 16 -5.91 -12.25 18.32
N PHE A 17 -4.67 -12.72 18.30
CA PHE A 17 -3.63 -12.16 17.45
C PHE A 17 -3.93 -12.38 15.96
N ARG A 18 -3.52 -11.43 15.12
CA ARG A 18 -3.44 -11.62 13.67
C ARG A 18 -2.23 -12.49 13.33
N PRO A 19 -2.21 -13.15 12.15
CA PRO A 19 -1.08 -13.96 11.73
C PRO A 19 0.26 -13.22 11.87
N GLY A 20 1.23 -13.88 12.50
CA GLY A 20 2.58 -13.36 12.75
C GLY A 20 2.74 -12.46 13.98
N GLN A 21 1.69 -11.80 14.48
CA GLN A 21 1.81 -10.88 15.62
C GLN A 21 2.34 -11.58 16.88
N GLU A 22 1.75 -12.72 17.23
CA GLU A 22 2.14 -13.49 18.42
C GLU A 22 3.62 -13.88 18.37
N ARG A 23 4.07 -14.44 17.24
CA ARG A 23 5.48 -14.82 17.02
C ARG A 23 6.43 -13.63 17.16
N VAL A 24 6.09 -12.46 16.61
CA VAL A 24 6.92 -11.25 16.78
C VAL A 24 6.98 -10.85 18.24
N ILE A 25 5.82 -10.75 18.91
CA ILE A 25 5.72 -10.32 20.31
C ILE A 25 6.51 -11.27 21.22
N GLU A 26 6.39 -12.58 21.04
CA GLU A 26 7.14 -13.57 21.81
C GLU A 26 8.65 -13.44 21.64
N GLN A 27 9.14 -13.25 20.41
CA GLN A 27 10.58 -13.08 20.18
C GLN A 27 11.09 -11.77 20.81
N VAL A 28 10.32 -10.69 20.69
CA VAL A 28 10.65 -9.39 21.30
C VAL A 28 10.68 -9.48 22.83
N LEU A 29 9.70 -10.15 23.44
CA LEU A 29 9.65 -10.37 24.89
C LEU A 29 10.79 -11.28 25.40
N LYS A 30 11.34 -12.15 24.53
CA LYS A 30 12.56 -12.94 24.80
C LYS A 30 13.86 -12.14 24.61
N GLY A 31 13.78 -10.84 24.37
CA GLY A 31 14.95 -9.96 24.17
C GLY A 31 15.67 -10.19 22.84
N LYS A 32 15.02 -10.77 21.83
CA LYS A 32 15.62 -10.99 20.51
C LYS A 32 15.48 -9.76 19.61
N ASN A 33 16.45 -9.55 18.74
CA ASN A 33 16.32 -8.62 17.62
C ASN A 33 15.46 -9.27 16.53
N VAL A 34 14.44 -8.58 16.03
CA VAL A 34 13.41 -9.15 15.15
C VAL A 34 13.17 -8.26 13.94
N LEU A 35 13.06 -8.87 12.75
CA LEU A 35 12.58 -8.21 11.54
C LEU A 35 11.15 -8.69 11.26
N ALA A 36 10.18 -7.78 11.37
CA ALA A 36 8.77 -8.04 11.09
C ALA A 36 8.36 -7.40 9.76
N VAL A 37 8.15 -8.23 8.74
CA VAL A 37 7.64 -7.80 7.43
C VAL A 37 6.18 -8.18 7.33
N MET A 38 5.32 -7.18 7.53
CA MET A 38 3.87 -7.40 7.63
C MET A 38 3.11 -6.34 6.85
N PRO A 39 2.22 -6.72 5.91
CA PRO A 39 1.58 -5.77 5.00
C PRO A 39 0.72 -4.73 5.74
N THR A 40 0.35 -3.66 5.04
CA THR A 40 -0.55 -2.63 5.58
C THR A 40 -1.84 -3.28 6.10
N GLY A 41 -2.29 -2.86 7.28
CA GLY A 41 -3.44 -3.46 7.95
C GLY A 41 -3.14 -4.75 8.72
N ALA A 42 -1.92 -5.30 8.72
CA ALA A 42 -1.60 -6.49 9.53
C ALA A 42 -1.51 -6.22 11.06
N GLY A 43 -1.57 -4.94 11.47
CA GLY A 43 -1.50 -4.55 12.88
C GLY A 43 -0.08 -4.49 13.44
N LYS A 44 0.88 -4.01 12.64
CA LYS A 44 2.30 -3.86 13.03
C LYS A 44 2.51 -3.12 14.35
N SER A 45 1.70 -2.09 14.62
CA SER A 45 1.82 -1.31 15.86
C SER A 45 1.65 -2.14 17.13
N MET A 46 0.80 -3.17 17.10
CA MET A 46 0.63 -4.08 18.24
C MET A 46 1.92 -4.82 18.60
N CYS A 47 2.80 -5.06 17.63
CA CYS A 47 4.04 -5.81 17.81
C CYS A 47 5.07 -5.08 18.68
N TYR A 48 4.97 -3.75 18.84
CA TYR A 48 5.77 -2.99 19.81
C TYR A 48 4.94 -2.40 20.96
N GLN A 49 3.66 -2.09 20.73
CA GLN A 49 2.78 -1.54 21.78
C GLN A 49 2.48 -2.55 22.88
N ILE A 50 2.30 -3.83 22.55
CA ILE A 50 2.08 -4.87 23.57
C ILE A 50 3.36 -5.12 24.38
N PRO A 51 4.54 -5.36 23.76
CA PRO A 51 5.79 -5.46 24.51
C PRO A 51 6.07 -4.24 25.38
N ALA A 52 5.78 -3.02 24.91
CA ALA A 52 5.94 -1.81 25.72
C ALA A 52 5.17 -1.86 27.04
N LEU A 53 3.98 -2.49 27.06
CA LEU A 53 3.14 -2.61 28.26
C LEU A 53 3.48 -3.82 29.14
N VAL A 54 4.17 -4.82 28.58
CA VAL A 54 4.58 -6.04 29.28
C VAL A 54 5.96 -5.87 29.91
N ASN A 55 6.92 -5.32 29.15
CA ASN A 55 8.29 -5.11 29.61
C ASN A 55 8.38 -3.99 30.66
N PRO A 56 9.28 -4.12 31.64
CA PRO A 56 9.74 -2.97 32.41
C PRO A 56 10.45 -1.96 31.48
N GLY A 57 10.52 -0.71 31.89
CA GLY A 57 11.18 0.34 31.11
C GLY A 57 10.35 0.95 29.98
N LEU A 58 11.03 1.73 29.14
CA LEU A 58 10.50 2.54 28.04
C LEU A 58 10.70 1.82 26.69
N THR A 59 9.71 1.89 25.81
CA THR A 59 9.91 1.57 24.39
C THR A 59 10.15 2.85 23.59
N LEU A 60 11.28 2.91 22.89
CA LEU A 60 11.62 3.98 21.96
C LEU A 60 11.15 3.60 20.56
N VAL A 61 10.33 4.43 19.91
CA VAL A 61 9.80 4.17 18.57
C VAL A 61 10.37 5.18 17.58
N ILE A 62 11.18 4.73 16.64
CA ILE A 62 11.76 5.55 15.58
C ILE A 62 10.82 5.49 14.38
N SER A 63 10.27 6.63 13.97
CA SER A 63 9.30 6.71 12.86
C SER A 63 9.66 7.87 11.93
N PRO A 64 9.44 7.74 10.61
CA PRO A 64 9.93 8.73 9.65
C PRO A 64 9.05 9.98 9.59
N LEU A 65 7.85 9.94 10.16
CA LEU A 65 6.83 10.97 9.94
C LEU A 65 6.11 11.41 11.20
N ILE A 66 6.15 12.72 11.43
CA ILE A 66 5.52 13.39 12.56
C ILE A 66 4.00 13.15 12.58
N SER A 67 3.33 13.15 11.42
CA SER A 67 1.88 12.89 11.33
C SER A 67 1.52 11.49 11.83
N LEU A 68 2.30 10.48 11.49
CA LEU A 68 2.08 9.10 11.94
C LEU A 68 2.30 8.98 13.45
N MET A 69 3.31 9.67 14.00
CA MET A 69 3.52 9.70 15.45
C MET A 69 2.31 10.28 16.19
N LYS A 70 1.74 11.38 15.69
CA LYS A 70 0.56 12.01 16.29
C LYS A 70 -0.63 11.04 16.33
N ASP A 71 -0.96 10.43 15.19
CA ASP A 71 -2.09 9.49 15.09
C ASP A 71 -1.91 8.28 16.03
N GLN A 72 -0.67 7.76 16.15
CA GLN A 72 -0.38 6.67 17.11
C GLN A 72 -0.50 7.11 18.56
N ILE A 73 -0.02 8.31 18.92
CA ILE A 73 -0.09 8.84 20.29
C ILE A 73 -1.54 9.10 20.70
N ASP A 74 -2.34 9.71 19.83
CA ASP A 74 -3.75 9.99 20.10
C ASP A 74 -4.53 8.68 20.31
N SER A 75 -4.26 7.65 19.48
CA SER A 75 -4.81 6.31 19.68
C SER A 75 -4.36 5.65 20.98
N LEU A 76 -3.10 5.83 21.40
CA LEU A 76 -2.60 5.27 22.67
C LEU A 76 -3.25 5.95 23.88
N LYS A 77 -3.36 7.28 23.86
CA LYS A 77 -4.01 8.07 24.92
C LYS A 77 -5.47 7.69 25.10
N GLN A 78 -6.20 7.44 24.01
CA GLN A 78 -7.58 6.95 24.07
C GLN A 78 -7.73 5.58 24.73
N ASN A 79 -6.69 4.73 24.64
CA ASN A 79 -6.63 3.44 25.33
C ASN A 79 -6.04 3.57 26.76
N GLY A 80 -5.89 4.79 27.28
CA GLY A 80 -5.33 5.05 28.62
C GLY A 80 -3.83 4.84 28.73
N ILE A 81 -3.09 4.84 27.62
CA ILE A 81 -1.64 4.64 27.59
C ILE A 81 -0.94 5.98 27.38
N ASN A 82 -0.06 6.34 28.31
CA ASN A 82 0.77 7.53 28.18
C ASN A 82 1.91 7.31 27.18
N ALA A 83 1.87 8.12 26.10
CA ALA A 83 2.89 8.17 25.07
C ALA A 83 3.17 9.63 24.68
N ALA A 84 4.40 9.89 24.22
CA ALA A 84 4.85 11.21 23.78
C ALA A 84 5.70 11.11 22.51
N ALA A 85 5.92 12.24 21.82
CA ALA A 85 6.83 12.36 20.70
C ALA A 85 7.88 13.45 20.95
N LEU A 86 9.09 13.26 20.43
CA LEU A 86 10.12 14.28 20.30
C LEU A 86 10.58 14.35 18.85
N ASN A 87 10.33 15.48 18.20
CA ASN A 87 10.66 15.73 16.80
C ASN A 87 11.08 17.19 16.60
N SER A 88 11.38 17.58 15.36
CA SER A 88 11.80 18.95 15.02
C SER A 88 10.74 20.02 15.28
N ALA A 89 9.46 19.64 15.39
CA ALA A 89 8.35 20.55 15.70
C ALA A 89 8.07 20.65 17.21
N THR A 90 8.78 19.90 18.07
CA THR A 90 8.59 19.93 19.52
C THR A 90 9.27 21.18 20.11
N PRO A 91 8.54 22.06 20.83
CA PRO A 91 9.13 23.21 21.50
C PRO A 91 10.21 22.79 22.51
N GLN A 92 11.31 23.53 22.58
CA GLN A 92 12.45 23.16 23.43
C GLN A 92 12.09 23.09 24.92
N GLU A 93 11.16 23.93 25.37
CA GLU A 93 10.61 23.92 26.72
C GLU A 93 9.82 22.66 27.08
N GLU A 94 9.28 21.92 26.10
CA GLU A 94 8.55 20.67 26.33
C GLU A 94 9.46 19.44 26.41
N VAL A 95 10.67 19.52 25.81
CA VAL A 95 11.61 18.38 25.71
C VAL A 95 11.98 17.84 27.10
N ASN A 96 12.44 18.69 28.00
CA ASN A 96 12.88 18.27 29.33
C ASN A 96 11.72 17.73 30.20
N PRO A 97 10.52 18.36 30.23
CA PRO A 97 9.34 17.78 30.86
C PRO A 97 8.98 16.37 30.35
N ILE A 98 9.05 16.13 29.03
CA ILE A 98 8.78 14.83 28.44
C ILE A 98 9.83 13.80 28.90
N LEU A 99 11.12 14.15 28.82
CA LEU A 99 12.20 13.25 29.26
C LEU A 99 12.12 12.94 30.76
N ARG A 100 11.75 13.91 31.59
CA ARG A 100 11.53 13.70 33.02
C ARG A 100 10.39 12.72 33.28
N GLN A 101 9.27 12.86 32.58
CA GLN A 101 8.15 11.90 32.70
C GLN A 101 8.54 10.51 32.21
N ALA A 102 9.37 10.39 31.18
CA ALA A 102 9.93 9.12 30.72
C ALA A 102 10.86 8.49 31.77
N TYR A 103 11.73 9.30 32.38
CA TYR A 103 12.60 8.87 33.49
C TYR A 103 11.81 8.39 34.71
N GLU A 104 10.74 9.10 35.07
CA GLU A 104 9.82 8.73 36.16
C GLU A 104 8.92 7.52 35.83
N GLY A 105 9.06 6.92 34.64
CA GLY A 105 8.26 5.76 34.19
C GLY A 105 6.80 6.07 33.85
N LYS A 106 6.43 7.35 33.76
CA LYS A 106 5.06 7.79 33.44
C LYS A 106 4.71 7.64 31.96
N ILE A 107 5.73 7.60 31.09
CA ILE A 107 5.60 7.39 29.64
C ILE A 107 6.07 5.97 29.31
N LYS A 108 5.25 5.20 28.59
CA LYS A 108 5.60 3.83 28.16
C LYS A 108 6.12 3.76 26.73
N LEU A 109 5.76 4.72 25.89
CA LEU A 109 6.23 4.83 24.51
C LEU A 109 6.70 6.25 24.19
N LEU A 110 7.92 6.38 23.71
CA LEU A 110 8.50 7.64 23.25
C LEU A 110 8.78 7.54 21.75
N TYR A 111 8.05 8.31 20.94
CA TYR A 111 8.26 8.39 19.50
C TYR A 111 9.32 9.43 19.17
N ILE A 112 10.25 9.12 18.26
CA ILE A 112 11.28 10.05 17.80
C ILE A 112 11.47 9.96 16.29
N THR A 113 11.94 11.05 15.68
CA THR A 113 12.41 11.00 14.28
C THR A 113 13.85 10.47 14.22
N PRO A 114 14.29 9.86 13.10
CA PRO A 114 15.67 9.42 12.95
C PRO A 114 16.67 10.60 13.05
N GLU A 115 16.30 11.79 12.58
CA GLU A 115 17.13 12.99 12.70
C GLU A 115 17.31 13.42 14.16
N ARG A 116 16.33 13.15 15.04
CA ARG A 116 16.46 13.41 16.47
C ARG A 116 17.43 12.43 17.12
N LEU A 117 17.38 11.16 16.72
CA LEU A 117 18.32 10.13 17.20
C LEU A 117 19.77 10.40 16.75
N ALA A 118 19.95 11.06 15.60
CA ALA A 118 21.25 11.44 15.07
C ALA A 118 21.98 12.50 15.94
N MET A 119 21.28 13.19 16.83
CA MET A 119 21.87 14.25 17.65
C MET A 119 22.62 13.70 18.88
N ASP A 120 23.91 13.99 19.01
CA ASP A 120 24.76 13.47 20.10
C ASP A 120 24.26 13.83 21.50
N TYR A 121 23.83 15.07 21.71
CA TYR A 121 23.29 15.49 23.01
C TYR A 121 22.03 14.70 23.38
N PHE A 122 21.22 14.32 22.39
CA PHE A 122 20.00 13.55 22.62
C PHE A 122 20.34 12.09 22.93
N ARG A 123 21.31 11.50 22.23
CA ARG A 123 21.85 10.17 22.56
C ARG A 123 22.37 10.11 24.00
N TYR A 124 23.05 11.15 24.47
CA TYR A 124 23.48 11.26 25.87
C TYR A 124 22.29 11.26 26.85
N GLN A 125 21.20 11.96 26.52
CA GLN A 125 19.99 11.97 27.35
C GLN A 125 19.31 10.58 27.44
N LEU A 126 19.35 9.78 26.37
CA LEU A 126 18.79 8.43 26.37
C LEU A 126 19.48 7.50 27.39
N ASN A 127 20.72 7.77 27.78
CA ASN A 127 21.45 6.98 28.77
C ASN A 127 20.93 7.10 30.21
N PHE A 128 20.08 8.08 30.48
CA PHE A 128 19.38 8.20 31.76
C PHE A 128 18.07 7.40 31.80
N LEU A 129 17.60 6.91 30.65
CA LEU A 129 16.35 6.17 30.53
C LEU A 129 16.61 4.66 30.56
N ASP A 130 15.72 3.92 31.23
CA ASP A 130 15.66 2.47 31.15
C ASP A 130 14.88 2.07 29.89
N ILE A 131 15.58 1.95 28.75
CA ILE A 131 14.99 1.61 27.46
C ILE A 131 15.06 0.11 27.27
N SER A 132 13.92 -0.56 27.18
CA SER A 132 13.85 -2.01 27.04
C SER A 132 13.65 -2.50 25.61
N LEU A 133 13.20 -1.62 24.70
CA LEU A 133 12.96 -1.95 23.29
C LEU A 133 13.16 -0.72 22.42
N VAL A 134 13.84 -0.88 21.29
CA VAL A 134 13.85 0.08 20.18
C VAL A 134 13.05 -0.49 19.01
N ALA A 135 11.92 0.11 18.70
CA ALA A 135 11.13 -0.21 17.53
C ALA A 135 11.46 0.75 16.38
N VAL A 136 11.93 0.21 15.25
CA VAL A 136 12.17 0.95 14.01
C VAL A 136 10.99 0.74 13.08
N ASP A 137 10.11 1.74 13.00
CA ASP A 137 8.97 1.72 12.09
C ASP A 137 9.38 2.20 10.69
N GLU A 138 8.69 1.67 9.67
CA GLU A 138 9.03 1.81 8.26
C GLU A 138 10.52 1.55 7.96
N ALA A 139 11.04 0.44 8.50
CA ALA A 139 12.45 0.04 8.41
C ALA A 139 12.98 -0.07 6.97
N HIS A 140 12.12 -0.13 5.94
CA HIS A 140 12.55 -0.07 4.55
C HIS A 140 13.29 1.23 4.19
N CYS A 141 13.13 2.31 4.97
CA CYS A 141 13.86 3.56 4.80
C CYS A 141 15.38 3.43 5.04
N ILE A 142 15.82 2.38 5.74
CA ILE A 142 17.24 2.04 5.98
C ILE A 142 17.94 1.67 4.67
N SER A 143 17.21 0.94 3.81
CA SER A 143 17.78 0.35 2.60
C SER A 143 17.74 1.34 1.44
N GLN A 144 18.90 1.52 0.77
CA GLN A 144 18.93 2.24 -0.52
C GLN A 144 18.13 1.52 -1.60
N TRP A 145 17.96 0.21 -1.45
CA TRP A 145 17.12 -0.60 -2.33
C TRP A 145 15.63 -0.48 -1.97
N GLY A 146 15.29 0.16 -0.85
CA GLY A 146 13.95 0.55 -0.47
C GLY A 146 13.32 1.58 -1.44
N HIS A 147 12.03 1.85 -1.28
CA HIS A 147 11.30 2.80 -2.13
C HIS A 147 11.26 4.23 -1.55
N ASP A 148 11.65 4.41 -0.28
CA ASP A 148 11.74 5.70 0.42
C ASP A 148 13.02 5.76 1.28
N PHE A 149 14.20 5.68 0.64
CA PHE A 149 15.48 5.70 1.35
C PHE A 149 15.71 7.04 2.09
N ARG A 150 16.15 6.96 3.35
CA ARG A 150 16.43 8.14 4.18
C ARG A 150 17.82 8.04 4.83
N PRO A 151 18.76 8.94 4.52
CA PRO A 151 20.13 8.87 5.07
C PRO A 151 20.20 8.80 6.61
N ALA A 152 19.32 9.52 7.33
CA ALA A 152 19.28 9.52 8.79
C ALA A 152 19.01 8.12 9.40
N TYR A 153 18.33 7.23 8.67
CA TYR A 153 18.08 5.87 9.15
C TYR A 153 19.35 5.01 9.26
N ARG A 154 20.42 5.33 8.51
CA ARG A 154 21.70 4.60 8.61
C ARG A 154 22.39 4.78 9.97
N GLN A 155 22.07 5.85 10.68
CA GLN A 155 22.65 6.16 12.00
C GLN A 155 21.89 5.50 13.15
N ILE A 156 20.80 4.76 12.87
CA ILE A 156 20.00 4.11 13.91
C ILE A 156 20.84 3.14 14.72
N MET A 157 21.61 2.26 14.06
CA MET A 157 22.38 1.25 14.78
C MET A 157 23.46 1.85 15.68
N GLU A 158 24.11 2.94 15.23
CA GLU A 158 25.07 3.70 16.04
C GLU A 158 24.39 4.34 17.26
N GLY A 159 23.25 5.00 17.05
CA GLY A 159 22.44 5.59 18.12
C GLY A 159 22.00 4.54 19.14
N VAL A 160 21.52 3.38 18.70
CA VAL A 160 21.07 2.30 19.59
C VAL A 160 22.24 1.70 20.38
N LYS A 161 23.40 1.48 19.75
CA LYS A 161 24.60 1.00 20.44
C LYS A 161 25.09 1.95 21.56
N SER A 162 24.80 3.24 21.44
CA SER A 162 25.16 4.23 22.46
C SER A 162 24.28 4.20 23.71
N ILE A 163 23.14 3.49 23.68
CA ILE A 163 22.19 3.39 24.79
C ILE A 163 22.68 2.39 25.85
N LYS A 164 22.87 2.87 27.08
CA LYS A 164 23.39 2.09 28.23
C LYS A 164 22.58 0.83 28.56
N SER A 165 21.25 0.88 28.42
CA SER A 165 20.34 -0.23 28.73
C SER A 165 20.39 -1.39 27.72
N GLN A 166 21.10 -1.22 26.60
CA GLN A 166 21.26 -2.25 25.56
C GLN A 166 19.93 -2.89 25.11
N PRO A 167 18.95 -2.09 24.67
CA PRO A 167 17.65 -2.60 24.26
C PRO A 167 17.76 -3.54 23.05
N ASN A 168 16.86 -4.52 22.95
CA ASN A 168 16.68 -5.25 21.71
C ASN A 168 15.98 -4.38 20.65
N ILE A 169 16.11 -4.79 19.38
CA ILE A 169 15.63 -4.04 18.22
C ILE A 169 14.49 -4.79 17.55
N LEU A 170 13.40 -4.09 17.26
CA LEU A 170 12.31 -4.58 16.42
C LEU A 170 12.22 -3.70 15.17
N ALA A 171 12.56 -4.23 14.01
CA ALA A 171 12.40 -3.57 12.72
C ALA A 171 11.05 -3.94 12.09
N LEU A 172 10.23 -2.97 11.71
CA LEU A 172 8.91 -3.19 11.12
C LEU A 172 8.79 -2.53 9.75
N THR A 173 8.25 -3.24 8.77
CA THR A 173 7.94 -2.64 7.47
C THR A 173 6.76 -3.32 6.78
N ALA A 174 6.01 -2.55 5.98
CA ALA A 174 4.91 -3.07 5.17
C ALA A 174 5.36 -3.72 3.86
N THR A 175 6.48 -3.25 3.31
CA THR A 175 6.93 -3.53 1.95
C THR A 175 8.43 -3.67 1.95
N ALA A 176 8.91 -4.91 1.84
CA ALA A 176 10.32 -5.22 1.68
C ALA A 176 10.45 -6.47 0.80
N THR A 177 11.14 -6.32 -0.32
CA THR A 177 11.58 -7.45 -1.16
C THR A 177 12.69 -8.23 -0.44
N PRO A 178 13.01 -9.47 -0.84
CA PRO A 178 14.07 -10.25 -0.18
C PRO A 178 15.42 -9.53 -0.06
N SER A 179 15.80 -8.74 -1.07
CA SER A 179 17.03 -7.92 -1.02
C SER A 179 16.94 -6.83 0.05
N VAL A 180 15.81 -6.11 0.14
CA VAL A 180 15.56 -5.08 1.16
C VAL A 180 15.50 -5.70 2.56
N GLN A 181 14.89 -6.88 2.72
CA GLN A 181 14.84 -7.60 4.00
C GLN A 181 16.24 -7.90 4.52
N LYS A 182 17.10 -8.42 3.64
CA LYS A 182 18.49 -8.73 3.97
C LYS A 182 19.27 -7.46 4.36
N ASP A 183 19.17 -6.40 3.58
CA ASP A 183 19.87 -5.13 3.86
C ASP A 183 19.44 -4.50 5.20
N ILE A 184 18.14 -4.48 5.51
CA ILE A 184 17.64 -4.02 6.82
C ILE A 184 18.27 -4.84 7.95
N ALA A 185 18.27 -6.17 7.79
CA ALA A 185 18.74 -7.07 8.81
C ALA A 185 20.25 -6.99 9.02
N ASP A 186 21.02 -6.87 7.94
CA ASP A 186 22.48 -6.69 7.98
C ASP A 186 22.83 -5.38 8.70
N GLN A 187 22.13 -4.27 8.38
CA GLN A 187 22.38 -2.97 9.03
C GLN A 187 21.98 -2.91 10.51
N LEU A 188 20.96 -3.69 10.92
CA LEU A 188 20.46 -3.73 12.30
C LEU A 188 20.93 -4.95 13.10
N ASN A 189 21.84 -5.76 12.56
CA ASN A 189 22.33 -7.01 13.16
C ASN A 189 21.18 -7.95 13.59
N ILE A 190 20.24 -8.21 12.69
CA ILE A 190 19.10 -9.11 12.90
C ILE A 190 19.39 -10.45 12.21
N PRO A 191 19.48 -11.56 12.95
CA PRO A 191 19.78 -12.84 12.33
C PRO A 191 18.54 -13.42 11.61
N ALA A 192 18.77 -14.19 10.55
CA ALA A 192 17.72 -14.64 9.63
C ALA A 192 16.62 -15.49 10.29
N GLU A 193 16.94 -16.24 11.34
CA GLU A 193 15.98 -17.03 12.12
C GLU A 193 14.95 -16.18 12.88
N ASN A 194 15.23 -14.89 13.08
CA ASN A 194 14.34 -13.93 13.71
C ASN A 194 13.55 -13.10 12.69
N TYR A 195 13.51 -13.53 11.43
CA TYR A 195 12.62 -12.92 10.45
C TYR A 195 11.21 -13.47 10.64
N VAL A 196 10.24 -12.57 10.76
CA VAL A 196 8.82 -12.89 10.74
C VAL A 196 8.19 -12.20 9.55
N ILE A 197 8.11 -12.93 8.44
CA ILE A 197 7.54 -12.47 7.18
C ILE A 197 6.16 -13.10 7.04
N THR A 198 5.12 -12.26 7.03
CA THR A 198 3.74 -12.71 6.83
C THR A 198 3.34 -12.64 5.36
N SER A 199 2.19 -13.21 5.00
CA SER A 199 1.76 -13.22 3.61
C SER A 199 1.48 -11.81 3.07
N PHE A 200 1.99 -11.51 1.87
CA PHE A 200 1.62 -10.30 1.11
C PHE A 200 0.25 -10.43 0.42
N ALA A 201 -0.40 -11.58 0.48
CA ALA A 201 -1.75 -11.75 -0.06
C ALA A 201 -2.76 -10.92 0.76
N ARG A 202 -3.64 -10.19 0.08
CA ARG A 202 -4.68 -9.36 0.71
C ARG A 202 -6.05 -9.94 0.37
N PRO A 203 -6.62 -10.84 1.19
CA PRO A 203 -7.84 -11.59 0.85
C PRO A 203 -9.07 -10.69 0.67
N ASN A 204 -9.06 -9.46 1.18
CA ASN A 204 -10.15 -8.49 1.01
C ASN A 204 -9.93 -7.44 -0.09
N LEU A 205 -8.71 -7.30 -0.62
CA LEU A 205 -8.37 -6.30 -1.65
C LEU A 205 -8.40 -6.92 -3.05
N SER A 206 -9.24 -6.42 -3.94
CA SER A 206 -9.23 -6.78 -5.36
C SER A 206 -8.36 -5.81 -6.14
N PHE A 207 -7.42 -6.32 -6.94
CA PHE A 207 -6.59 -5.51 -7.82
C PHE A 207 -7.19 -5.41 -9.22
N LYS A 208 -7.14 -4.21 -9.81
CA LYS A 208 -7.60 -3.94 -11.17
C LYS A 208 -6.60 -3.07 -11.90
N VAL A 209 -6.31 -3.42 -13.15
CA VAL A 209 -5.55 -2.57 -14.07
C VAL A 209 -6.50 -2.04 -15.14
N VAL A 210 -6.42 -0.73 -15.39
CA VAL A 210 -7.17 -0.04 -16.45
C VAL A 210 -6.14 0.51 -17.43
N ASP A 211 -6.07 -0.10 -18.61
CA ASP A 211 -5.08 0.28 -19.60
C ASP A 211 -5.52 1.51 -20.40
N ASN A 212 -4.76 2.60 -20.21
CA ASN A 212 -4.76 3.83 -21.00
C ASN A 212 -6.15 4.26 -21.50
N PRO A 213 -7.09 4.56 -20.59
CA PRO A 213 -8.44 4.95 -20.95
C PRO A 213 -8.40 6.23 -21.79
N LYS A 214 -9.38 6.39 -22.70
CA LYS A 214 -9.49 7.60 -23.53
C LYS A 214 -9.63 8.86 -22.69
N ASN A 215 -10.32 8.78 -21.56
CA ASN A 215 -10.54 9.88 -20.64
C ASN A 215 -10.54 9.36 -19.20
N THR A 216 -9.50 9.70 -18.45
CA THR A 216 -9.32 9.32 -17.04
C THR A 216 -10.36 9.96 -16.13
N ASN A 217 -10.70 11.23 -16.36
CA ASN A 217 -11.67 11.97 -15.55
C ASN A 217 -13.06 11.34 -15.64
N LEU A 218 -13.51 10.98 -16.86
CA LEU A 218 -14.78 10.26 -17.06
C LEU A 218 -14.77 8.89 -16.40
N TYR A 219 -13.67 8.13 -16.53
CA TYR A 219 -13.55 6.83 -15.87
C TYR A 219 -13.67 6.95 -14.35
N LEU A 220 -12.98 7.92 -13.74
CA LEU A 220 -13.02 8.18 -12.30
C LEU A 220 -14.45 8.53 -11.86
N LEU A 221 -15.11 9.45 -12.58
CA LEU A 221 -16.46 9.87 -12.26
C LEU A 221 -17.47 8.71 -12.34
N ASP A 222 -17.43 7.94 -13.43
CA ASP A 222 -18.30 6.78 -13.63
C ASP A 222 -18.08 5.71 -12.57
N TYR A 223 -16.84 5.50 -12.15
CA TYR A 223 -16.51 4.56 -11.09
C TYR A 223 -17.05 5.06 -9.74
N ILE A 224 -16.78 6.30 -9.36
CA ILE A 224 -17.17 6.86 -8.05
C ILE A 224 -18.71 6.94 -7.94
N LYS A 225 -19.41 7.34 -9.00
CA LYS A 225 -20.89 7.37 -9.01
C LYS A 225 -21.55 6.00 -8.82
N LYS A 226 -20.87 4.91 -9.19
CA LYS A 226 -21.34 3.53 -8.95
C LYS A 226 -21.06 3.04 -7.52
N HIS A 227 -20.31 3.79 -6.73
CA HIS A 227 -19.97 3.48 -5.35
C HIS A 227 -20.43 4.61 -4.41
N PRO A 228 -21.73 4.93 -4.37
CA PRO A 228 -22.25 5.95 -3.47
C PRO A 228 -21.99 5.52 -2.01
N ASN A 229 -21.76 6.50 -1.13
CA ASN A 229 -21.55 6.30 0.31
C ASN A 229 -20.30 5.48 0.69
N GLN A 230 -19.39 5.27 -0.27
CA GLN A 230 -18.10 4.61 -0.05
C GLN A 230 -16.97 5.63 -0.08
N SER A 231 -16.14 5.65 0.96
CA SER A 231 -14.97 6.52 1.02
C SER A 231 -13.85 5.98 0.14
N GLY A 232 -13.15 6.86 -0.57
CA GLY A 232 -12.07 6.47 -1.46
C GLY A 232 -10.93 7.48 -1.56
N ILE A 233 -9.82 7.02 -2.11
CA ILE A 233 -8.62 7.83 -2.35
C ILE A 233 -8.28 7.76 -3.83
N VAL A 234 -8.01 8.91 -4.45
CA VAL A 234 -7.52 9.02 -5.82
C VAL A 234 -6.11 9.60 -5.79
N TYR A 235 -5.11 8.81 -6.16
CA TYR A 235 -3.73 9.26 -6.26
C TYR A 235 -3.42 9.85 -7.64
N ALA A 236 -2.86 11.05 -7.65
CA ALA A 236 -2.39 11.75 -8.84
C ALA A 236 -0.95 12.26 -8.64
N SER A 237 -0.19 12.34 -9.74
CA SER A 237 1.27 12.55 -9.68
C SER A 237 1.70 13.98 -9.38
N THR A 238 0.86 15.00 -9.63
CA THR A 238 1.23 16.42 -9.47
C THR A 238 0.15 17.19 -8.72
N ARG A 239 0.55 18.29 -8.04
CA ARG A 239 -0.38 19.19 -7.33
C ARG A 239 -1.47 19.73 -8.26
N LYS A 240 -1.07 20.17 -9.45
CA LYS A 240 -1.98 20.63 -10.49
C LYS A 240 -3.01 19.57 -10.89
N ASN A 241 -2.58 18.32 -11.13
CA ASN A 241 -3.53 17.24 -11.47
C ASN A 241 -4.46 16.90 -10.30
N VAL A 242 -3.96 16.98 -9.05
CA VAL A 242 -4.81 16.83 -7.86
C VAL A 242 -5.90 17.90 -7.81
N GLU A 243 -5.54 19.17 -8.01
CA GLU A 243 -6.49 20.29 -8.04
C GLU A 243 -7.51 20.14 -9.18
N GLU A 244 -7.05 19.90 -10.41
CA GLU A 244 -7.92 19.74 -11.59
C GLU A 244 -8.90 18.56 -11.46
N LEU A 245 -8.46 17.42 -10.93
CA LEU A 245 -9.33 16.27 -10.68
C LEU A 245 -10.32 16.53 -9.55
N THR A 246 -9.89 17.25 -8.50
CA THR A 246 -10.77 17.64 -7.39
C THR A 246 -11.90 18.52 -7.91
N ASP A 247 -11.57 19.57 -8.67
CA ASP A 247 -12.54 20.50 -9.24
C ASP A 247 -13.52 19.78 -10.18
N TYR A 248 -12.99 18.92 -11.05
CA TYR A 248 -13.82 18.13 -11.98
C TYR A 248 -14.82 17.23 -11.24
N LEU A 249 -14.38 16.53 -10.18
CA LEU A 249 -15.26 15.66 -9.39
C LEU A 249 -16.29 16.47 -8.59
N ALA A 250 -15.87 17.60 -8.00
CA ALA A 250 -16.75 18.49 -7.25
C ALA A 250 -17.86 19.09 -8.13
N GLN A 251 -17.52 19.58 -9.33
CA GLN A 251 -18.48 20.09 -10.31
C GLN A 251 -19.50 19.03 -10.75
N ASN A 252 -19.17 17.75 -10.62
CA ASN A 252 -20.04 16.64 -10.95
C ASN A 252 -20.76 16.02 -9.72
N GLY A 253 -20.78 16.74 -8.59
CA GLY A 253 -21.56 16.40 -7.41
C GLY A 253 -20.90 15.40 -6.45
N ILE A 254 -19.60 15.14 -6.58
CA ILE A 254 -18.86 14.29 -5.64
C ILE A 254 -18.33 15.13 -4.49
N LEU A 255 -18.59 14.69 -3.25
CA LEU A 255 -17.98 15.30 -2.06
C LEU A 255 -16.49 14.95 -2.02
N THR A 256 -15.65 15.88 -2.49
CA THR A 256 -14.21 15.66 -2.66
C THR A 256 -13.37 16.78 -2.06
N ALA A 257 -12.13 16.46 -1.71
CA ALA A 257 -11.13 17.44 -1.29
C ALA A 257 -9.74 17.07 -1.85
N SER A 258 -8.92 18.09 -2.11
CA SER A 258 -7.53 17.93 -2.53
C SER A 258 -6.60 17.75 -1.32
N TYR A 259 -5.54 16.98 -1.47
CA TYR A 259 -4.47 16.90 -0.47
C TYR A 259 -3.10 16.79 -1.12
N HIS A 260 -2.23 17.76 -0.85
CA HIS A 260 -0.85 17.76 -1.31
C HIS A 260 0.04 18.63 -0.41
N ALA A 261 1.35 18.53 -0.58
CA ALA A 261 2.34 19.29 0.18
C ALA A 261 2.33 20.81 -0.08
N GLY A 262 1.47 21.30 -0.98
CA GLY A 262 1.28 22.74 -1.19
C GLY A 262 0.30 23.38 -0.18
N LEU A 263 -0.52 22.56 0.47
CA LEU A 263 -1.44 23.00 1.51
C LEU A 263 -0.69 23.29 2.81
N SER A 264 -1.15 24.32 3.53
CA SER A 264 -0.67 24.63 4.88
C SER A 264 -0.90 23.45 5.83
N ASN A 265 -0.19 23.44 6.96
CA ASN A 265 -0.39 22.40 7.99
C ASN A 265 -1.85 22.37 8.50
N LYS A 266 -2.48 23.55 8.59
CA LYS A 266 -3.87 23.70 9.03
C LYS A 266 -4.84 23.09 8.00
N GLU A 267 -4.72 23.47 6.73
CA GLU A 267 -5.57 22.92 5.66
C GLU A 267 -5.43 21.39 5.53
N ARG A 268 -4.20 20.86 5.65
CA ARG A 268 -3.99 19.41 5.65
C ARG A 268 -4.69 18.73 6.82
N ALA A 269 -4.64 19.31 8.01
CA ALA A 269 -5.36 18.80 9.17
C ALA A 269 -6.88 18.86 8.95
N ASP A 270 -7.41 19.98 8.46
CA ASP A 270 -8.85 20.17 8.20
C ASP A 270 -9.38 19.16 7.17
N VAL A 271 -8.63 18.92 6.08
CA VAL A 271 -8.98 17.92 5.05
C VAL A 271 -8.89 16.50 5.59
N GLN A 272 -7.84 16.19 6.35
CA GLN A 272 -7.66 14.88 6.98
C GLN A 272 -8.84 14.59 7.93
N ASP A 273 -9.21 15.54 8.78
CA ASP A 273 -10.35 15.43 9.67
C ASP A 273 -11.64 15.27 8.87
N ALA A 274 -11.89 16.11 7.86
CA ALA A 274 -13.08 16.00 7.03
C ALA A 274 -13.26 14.60 6.41
N PHE A 275 -12.17 13.95 5.98
CA PHE A 275 -12.21 12.59 5.46
C PHE A 275 -12.34 11.51 6.55
N GLN A 276 -11.64 11.68 7.67
CA GLN A 276 -11.77 10.76 8.81
C GLN A 276 -13.22 10.73 9.33
N PHE A 277 -13.87 11.89 9.41
CA PHE A 277 -15.24 12.09 9.89
C PHE A 277 -16.33 11.87 8.81
N ASP A 278 -15.99 11.33 7.65
CA ASP A 278 -16.93 11.05 6.55
C ASP A 278 -17.67 12.30 6.02
N LYS A 279 -17.13 13.51 6.21
CA LYS A 279 -17.63 14.76 5.60
C LYS A 279 -17.22 14.87 4.13
N VAL A 280 -16.09 14.25 3.78
CA VAL A 280 -15.59 14.12 2.41
C VAL A 280 -15.64 12.65 2.02
N GLN A 281 -16.23 12.35 0.86
CA GLN A 281 -16.29 10.99 0.33
C GLN A 281 -14.95 10.59 -0.30
N VAL A 282 -14.38 11.44 -1.15
CA VAL A 282 -13.16 11.13 -1.90
C VAL A 282 -12.07 12.15 -1.60
N ILE A 283 -10.88 11.68 -1.29
CA ILE A 283 -9.70 12.55 -1.32
C ILE A 283 -8.94 12.31 -2.62
N VAL A 284 -8.64 13.39 -3.34
CA VAL A 284 -7.66 13.37 -4.43
C VAL A 284 -6.34 13.87 -3.89
N ALA A 285 -5.26 13.12 -4.10
CA ALA A 285 -4.00 13.46 -3.46
C ALA A 285 -2.75 13.04 -4.21
N THR A 286 -1.63 13.69 -3.88
CA THR A 286 -0.30 13.14 -4.19
C THR A 286 0.09 12.08 -3.16
N ASN A 287 1.25 11.44 -3.37
CA ASN A 287 1.87 10.52 -2.40
C ASN A 287 2.08 11.13 -0.99
N ALA A 288 2.01 12.46 -0.85
CA ALA A 288 2.02 13.16 0.44
C ALA A 288 0.84 12.75 1.33
N PHE A 289 -0.28 12.33 0.74
CA PHE A 289 -1.41 11.78 1.47
C PHE A 289 -1.22 10.29 1.65
N GLY A 290 -0.81 9.86 2.84
CA GLY A 290 -0.70 8.42 3.02
C GLY A 290 -0.19 7.99 4.37
N MET A 291 1.10 8.19 4.62
CA MET A 291 1.79 7.42 5.66
C MET A 291 1.30 7.67 7.11
N GLY A 292 0.40 8.63 7.37
CA GLY A 292 -0.26 8.81 8.68
C GLY A 292 -1.71 8.29 8.78
N ILE A 293 -2.47 8.24 7.69
CA ILE A 293 -3.93 8.10 7.79
C ILE A 293 -4.35 6.66 8.10
N ASP A 294 -5.09 6.49 9.20
CA ASP A 294 -5.69 5.22 9.65
C ASP A 294 -7.22 5.19 9.55
N LYS A 295 -7.79 5.74 8.47
CA LYS A 295 -9.20 5.53 8.16
C LYS A 295 -9.42 4.07 7.76
N ARG A 296 -10.12 3.30 8.60
CA ARG A 296 -10.24 1.84 8.44
C ARG A 296 -11.15 1.41 7.29
N ASN A 297 -12.12 2.25 6.93
CA ASN A 297 -13.22 1.94 6.03
C ASN A 297 -13.07 2.52 4.61
N VAL A 298 -11.83 2.73 4.13
CA VAL A 298 -11.58 3.09 2.73
C VAL A 298 -11.94 1.91 1.83
N ARG A 299 -12.85 2.10 0.86
CA ARG A 299 -13.37 1.03 0.00
C ARG A 299 -12.67 0.94 -1.35
N PHE A 300 -12.13 2.04 -1.84
CA PHE A 300 -11.34 2.01 -3.07
C PHE A 300 -10.14 2.97 -3.00
N VAL A 301 -9.06 2.56 -3.64
CA VAL A 301 -7.89 3.40 -3.93
C VAL A 301 -7.66 3.35 -5.43
N ILE A 302 -7.60 4.50 -6.08
CA ILE A 302 -7.40 4.60 -7.53
C ILE A 302 -6.15 5.43 -7.81
N HIS A 303 -5.19 4.88 -8.52
CA HIS A 303 -4.08 5.63 -9.09
C HIS A 303 -4.51 6.16 -10.46
N ALA A 304 -4.74 7.47 -10.56
CA ALA A 304 -5.11 8.17 -11.79
C ALA A 304 -3.94 8.30 -12.79
N ASN A 305 -2.73 8.00 -12.33
CA ASN A 305 -1.49 7.96 -13.09
C ASN A 305 -0.82 6.59 -12.93
N SER A 306 0.13 6.26 -13.81
CA SER A 306 1.02 5.13 -13.55
C SER A 306 1.83 5.36 -12.28
N THR A 307 2.26 4.29 -11.62
CA THR A 307 3.16 4.36 -10.47
C THR A 307 4.62 4.12 -10.86
N PRO A 308 5.60 4.67 -10.12
CA PRO A 308 7.02 4.48 -10.43
C PRO A 308 7.53 3.07 -10.09
N ASN A 309 6.92 2.40 -9.10
CA ASN A 309 7.31 1.08 -8.63
C ASN A 309 6.12 0.35 -7.97
N LEU A 310 6.28 -0.97 -7.75
CA LEU A 310 5.21 -1.83 -7.23
C LEU A 310 5.03 -1.71 -5.72
N GLU A 311 6.09 -1.34 -5.00
CA GLU A 311 6.07 -1.11 -3.55
C GLU A 311 5.14 0.05 -3.19
N SER A 312 5.32 1.21 -3.81
CA SER A 312 4.46 2.38 -3.63
C SER A 312 3.02 2.03 -3.97
N TYR A 313 2.77 1.39 -5.13
CA TYR A 313 1.43 0.96 -5.52
C TYR A 313 0.79 0.03 -4.47
N TYR A 314 1.51 -1.00 -4.02
CA TYR A 314 1.00 -1.95 -3.05
C TYR A 314 0.75 -1.31 -1.67
N GLN A 315 1.64 -0.43 -1.22
CA GLN A 315 1.50 0.27 0.05
C GLN A 315 0.28 1.22 0.02
N GLU A 316 0.13 1.99 -1.07
CA GLU A 316 -0.96 2.95 -1.29
C GLU A 316 -2.30 2.25 -1.49
N ALA A 317 -2.38 1.24 -2.37
CA ALA A 317 -3.58 0.41 -2.54
C ALA A 317 -3.95 -0.32 -1.24
N GLY A 318 -2.94 -0.73 -0.46
CA GLY A 318 -3.09 -1.39 0.82
C GLY A 318 -3.73 -0.53 1.93
N ARG A 319 -3.94 0.78 1.69
CA ARG A 319 -4.73 1.67 2.56
C ARG A 319 -6.21 1.35 2.54
N ALA A 320 -6.71 0.72 1.47
CA ALA A 320 -8.07 0.23 1.41
C ALA A 320 -8.29 -0.96 2.36
N GLY A 321 -9.49 -1.04 2.94
CA GLY A 321 -10.00 -2.19 3.67
C GLY A 321 -9.14 -2.62 4.86
N ARG A 322 -8.70 -1.69 5.72
CA ARG A 322 -7.97 -2.06 6.96
C ARG A 322 -8.89 -2.71 8.01
N ASP A 323 -10.20 -2.53 7.88
CA ASP A 323 -11.25 -3.25 8.61
C ASP A 323 -11.42 -4.72 8.16
N GLY A 324 -10.79 -5.12 7.05
CA GLY A 324 -10.89 -6.46 6.48
C GLY A 324 -12.06 -6.66 5.52
N GLU A 325 -12.86 -5.61 5.28
CA GLU A 325 -14.00 -5.68 4.36
C GLU A 325 -13.54 -5.60 2.89
N PRO A 326 -14.35 -6.09 1.93
CA PRO A 326 -14.05 -6.01 0.50
C PRO A 326 -13.72 -4.60 0.05
N CYS A 327 -12.68 -4.46 -0.76
CA CYS A 327 -12.21 -3.20 -1.31
C CYS A 327 -11.46 -3.38 -2.64
N GLU A 328 -11.26 -2.29 -3.38
CA GLU A 328 -10.57 -2.28 -4.67
C GLU A 328 -9.31 -1.39 -4.68
N GLY A 329 -8.25 -1.89 -5.32
CA GLY A 329 -7.06 -1.13 -5.69
C GLY A 329 -6.97 -1.08 -7.22
N ILE A 330 -7.08 0.11 -7.79
CA ILE A 330 -7.19 0.32 -9.22
C ILE A 330 -5.98 1.12 -9.72
N LEU A 331 -5.23 0.56 -10.66
CA LEU A 331 -4.15 1.24 -11.35
C LEU A 331 -4.58 1.66 -12.76
N ILE A 332 -4.68 2.96 -13.02
CA ILE A 332 -4.85 3.50 -14.37
C ILE A 332 -3.47 3.66 -15.00
N TYR A 333 -3.17 2.82 -15.98
CA TYR A 333 -1.87 2.80 -16.63
C TYR A 333 -1.83 3.79 -17.80
N HIS A 334 -0.86 4.68 -17.77
CA HIS A 334 -0.54 5.57 -18.88
C HIS A 334 0.93 5.41 -19.30
N PRO A 335 1.21 4.98 -20.55
CA PRO A 335 2.58 4.82 -21.03
C PRO A 335 3.44 6.10 -21.01
N LYS A 336 2.79 7.28 -21.07
CA LYS A 336 3.48 8.58 -20.98
C LYS A 336 4.12 8.82 -19.61
N ASP A 337 3.48 8.33 -18.54
CA ASP A 337 3.96 8.52 -17.17
C ASP A 337 5.23 7.69 -16.93
N ILE A 338 5.32 6.49 -17.51
CA ILE A 338 6.54 5.66 -17.46
C ILE A 338 7.73 6.36 -18.11
N ARG A 339 7.52 7.08 -19.22
CA ARG A 339 8.59 7.88 -19.85
C ARG A 339 9.05 9.02 -18.96
N LEU A 340 8.12 9.66 -18.26
CA LEU A 340 8.44 10.73 -17.32
C LEU A 340 9.26 10.22 -16.14
N TYR A 341 8.88 9.10 -15.53
CA TYR A 341 9.67 8.48 -14.45
C TYR A 341 11.06 8.07 -14.90
N ARG A 342 11.20 7.54 -16.13
CA ARG A 342 12.49 7.24 -16.72
C ARG A 342 13.37 8.50 -16.82
N TRP A 343 12.82 9.59 -17.36
CA TRP A 343 13.53 10.86 -17.45
C TRP A 343 13.98 11.38 -16.08
N PHE A 344 13.14 11.26 -15.05
CA PHE A 344 13.54 11.65 -13.68
C PHE A 344 14.70 10.82 -13.12
N ILE A 345 14.75 9.52 -13.42
CA ILE A 345 15.88 8.65 -13.02
C ILE A 345 17.16 9.14 -13.71
N GLU A 346 17.09 9.48 -15.00
CA GLU A 346 18.24 9.94 -15.80
C GLU A 346 18.77 11.31 -15.38
N GLN A 347 17.91 12.19 -14.85
CA GLN A 347 18.30 13.52 -14.36
C GLN A 347 18.83 13.49 -12.92
N SER A 348 18.77 12.35 -12.24
CA SER A 348 19.18 12.27 -10.84
C SER A 348 20.70 12.09 -10.72
N ASP A 349 21.33 12.81 -9.80
CA ASP A 349 22.75 12.66 -9.43
C ASP A 349 23.04 11.37 -8.63
N LEU A 350 22.23 10.33 -8.86
CA LEU A 350 22.29 9.06 -8.16
C LEU A 350 23.33 8.15 -8.82
N ASP A 351 24.02 7.35 -8.00
CA ASP A 351 24.98 6.35 -8.44
C ASP A 351 24.38 5.38 -9.48
N ASP A 352 25.22 4.88 -10.39
CA ASP A 352 24.84 4.01 -11.50
C ASP A 352 24.12 2.75 -11.01
N GLU A 353 24.56 2.20 -9.87
CA GLU A 353 23.91 1.04 -9.24
C GLU A 353 22.48 1.36 -8.78
N TYR A 354 22.28 2.55 -8.18
CA TYR A 354 20.95 2.99 -7.76
C TYR A 354 20.03 3.23 -8.95
N GLN A 355 20.52 3.87 -10.02
CA GLN A 355 19.74 4.09 -11.24
C GLN A 355 19.28 2.76 -11.86
N LYS A 356 20.17 1.76 -11.92
CA LYS A 356 19.85 0.41 -12.39
C LYS A 356 18.68 -0.21 -11.61
N ILE A 357 18.68 -0.07 -10.29
CA ILE A 357 17.60 -0.56 -9.43
C ILE A 357 16.28 0.15 -9.73
N GLN A 358 16.30 1.47 -9.95
CA GLN A 358 15.08 2.20 -10.30
C GLN A 358 14.52 1.78 -11.67
N TYR A 359 15.38 1.50 -12.65
CA TYR A 359 14.95 0.93 -13.94
C TYR A 359 14.28 -0.43 -13.76
N GLN A 360 14.83 -1.31 -12.91
CA GLN A 360 14.23 -2.62 -12.63
C GLN A 360 12.85 -2.49 -11.98
N LYS A 361 12.68 -1.56 -11.03
CA LYS A 361 11.37 -1.26 -10.41
C LYS A 361 10.35 -0.75 -11.42
N LEU A 362 10.77 0.14 -12.33
CA LEU A 362 9.92 0.68 -13.39
C LEU A 362 9.54 -0.42 -14.42
N ALA A 363 10.47 -1.30 -14.75
CA ALA A 363 10.22 -2.46 -15.58
C ALA A 363 9.22 -3.42 -14.92
N ALA A 364 9.30 -3.63 -13.61
CA ALA A 364 8.37 -4.48 -12.86
C ALA A 364 6.91 -3.97 -12.95
N ILE A 365 6.68 -2.65 -12.87
CA ILE A 365 5.36 -2.06 -13.12
C ILE A 365 4.88 -2.30 -14.54
N THR A 366 5.76 -2.14 -15.52
CA THR A 366 5.43 -2.41 -16.92
C THR A 366 5.07 -3.88 -17.13
N LYS A 367 5.74 -4.82 -16.47
CA LYS A 367 5.38 -6.24 -16.48
C LYS A 367 4.03 -6.49 -15.79
N TYR A 368 3.79 -5.84 -14.64
CA TYR A 368 2.55 -5.98 -13.87
C TYR A 368 1.30 -5.58 -14.66
N VAL A 369 1.34 -4.44 -15.37
CA VAL A 369 0.17 -3.95 -16.12
C VAL A 369 -0.13 -4.75 -17.38
N ASN A 370 0.87 -5.42 -17.94
CA ASN A 370 0.75 -6.21 -19.18
C ASN A 370 0.58 -7.72 -18.92
N THR A 371 0.62 -8.16 -17.67
CA THR A 371 0.47 -9.58 -17.35
C THR A 371 -0.97 -10.05 -17.51
N THR A 372 -1.13 -11.31 -17.90
CA THR A 372 -2.42 -12.01 -17.94
C THR A 372 -2.58 -12.97 -16.75
N GLU A 373 -1.55 -13.09 -15.91
CA GLU A 373 -1.58 -13.85 -14.66
C GLU A 373 -2.44 -13.15 -13.60
N CYS A 374 -2.73 -13.85 -12.50
CA CYS A 374 -3.37 -13.23 -11.34
C CYS A 374 -2.54 -12.05 -10.81
N LEU A 375 -3.12 -10.85 -10.75
CA LEU A 375 -2.44 -9.64 -10.29
C LEU A 375 -1.93 -9.74 -8.85
N GLN A 376 -2.70 -10.34 -7.92
CA GLN A 376 -2.23 -10.56 -6.55
C GLN A 376 -1.04 -11.53 -6.53
N GLN A 377 -1.10 -12.60 -7.33
CA GLN A 377 -0.04 -13.59 -7.39
C GLN A 377 1.26 -12.96 -7.92
N PHE A 378 1.16 -12.07 -8.91
CA PHE A 378 2.31 -11.30 -9.40
C PHE A 378 2.95 -10.48 -8.28
N ILE A 379 2.15 -9.73 -7.51
CA ILE A 379 2.65 -8.92 -6.38
C ILE A 379 3.28 -9.80 -5.30
N VAL A 380 2.63 -10.90 -4.91
CA VAL A 380 3.15 -11.81 -3.89
C VAL A 380 4.50 -12.41 -4.33
N ARG A 381 4.63 -12.77 -5.61
CA ARG A 381 5.89 -13.24 -6.22
C ARG A 381 6.97 -12.16 -6.25
N TYR A 382 6.61 -10.91 -6.55
CA TYR A 382 7.54 -9.79 -6.50
C TYR A 382 8.18 -9.61 -5.11
N PHE A 383 7.42 -9.84 -4.04
CA PHE A 383 7.93 -9.82 -2.66
C PHE A 383 8.56 -11.13 -2.18
N GLY A 384 8.84 -12.09 -3.09
CA GLY A 384 9.54 -13.33 -2.78
C GLY A 384 8.69 -14.45 -2.19
N GLN A 385 7.36 -14.39 -2.32
CA GLN A 385 6.43 -15.41 -1.85
C GLN A 385 5.66 -16.06 -3.00
N THR A 386 4.94 -17.15 -2.74
CA THR A 386 4.02 -17.77 -3.69
C THR A 386 2.62 -17.85 -3.12
N CYS A 387 1.59 -17.78 -3.98
CA CYS A 387 0.20 -18.02 -3.60
C CYS A 387 -0.59 -18.57 -4.79
N SER A 388 -1.77 -19.13 -4.52
CA SER A 388 -2.74 -19.49 -5.55
C SER A 388 -3.34 -18.24 -6.22
N PRO A 389 -3.91 -18.36 -7.44
CA PRO A 389 -4.69 -17.31 -8.06
C PRO A 389 -5.83 -16.83 -7.14
N CYS A 390 -6.06 -15.52 -7.08
CA CYS A 390 -6.95 -14.94 -6.06
C CYS A 390 -8.45 -15.06 -6.37
N GLY A 391 -8.83 -15.42 -7.61
CA GLY A 391 -10.24 -15.55 -8.02
C GLY A 391 -11.04 -14.25 -8.15
N LYS A 392 -10.46 -13.09 -7.83
CA LYS A 392 -11.20 -11.81 -7.72
C LYS A 392 -10.58 -10.60 -8.42
N CYS A 393 -9.29 -10.64 -8.77
CA CYS A 393 -8.66 -9.53 -9.50
C CYS A 393 -9.19 -9.43 -10.94
N SER A 394 -8.97 -8.30 -11.61
CA SER A 394 -9.46 -8.09 -12.98
C SER A 394 -9.04 -9.18 -13.95
N ASN A 395 -7.86 -9.78 -13.75
CA ASN A 395 -7.40 -10.91 -14.57
C ASN A 395 -8.12 -12.21 -14.20
N CYS A 396 -8.32 -12.52 -12.92
CA CYS A 396 -9.07 -13.73 -12.54
C CYS A 396 -10.55 -13.69 -12.96
N LEU A 397 -11.16 -12.50 -12.96
CA LEU A 397 -12.56 -12.31 -13.36
C LEU A 397 -12.73 -12.13 -14.88
N GLY A 398 -11.65 -11.78 -15.59
CA GLY A 398 -11.67 -11.56 -17.03
C GLY A 398 -11.83 -12.88 -17.79
N THR A 399 -12.67 -12.86 -18.82
CA THR A 399 -12.69 -13.95 -19.81
C THR A 399 -11.60 -13.68 -20.84
N PHE A 400 -10.52 -14.45 -20.79
CA PHE A 400 -9.47 -14.40 -21.79
C PHE A 400 -9.69 -15.46 -22.87
N ILE A 401 -9.48 -15.07 -24.12
CA ILE A 401 -9.26 -16.03 -25.21
C ILE A 401 -7.76 -16.16 -25.42
N GLU A 402 -7.28 -17.38 -25.47
CA GLU A 402 -5.93 -17.63 -25.96
C GLU A 402 -5.91 -17.48 -27.48
N LYS A 403 -5.20 -16.45 -27.95
CA LYS A 403 -4.86 -16.27 -29.36
C LYS A 403 -3.42 -16.73 -29.56
N ASP A 404 -3.19 -17.66 -30.47
CA ASP A 404 -1.83 -17.96 -30.94
C ASP A 404 -1.27 -16.73 -31.70
N ILE A 405 -0.14 -16.22 -31.22
CA ILE A 405 0.59 -15.09 -31.80
C ILE A 405 2.03 -15.48 -32.15
N THR A 406 2.32 -16.78 -32.28
CA THR A 406 3.66 -17.32 -32.52
C THR A 406 4.26 -16.74 -33.80
N ALA A 407 3.47 -16.65 -34.87
CA ALA A 407 3.91 -16.13 -36.16
C ALA A 407 4.30 -14.63 -36.07
N GLU A 408 3.48 -13.81 -35.42
CA GLU A 408 3.79 -12.40 -35.22
C GLU A 408 4.99 -12.21 -34.29
N SER A 409 5.11 -13.06 -33.26
CA SER A 409 6.22 -13.04 -32.31
C SER A 409 7.56 -13.38 -32.98
N LYS A 410 7.59 -14.42 -33.83
CA LYS A 410 8.78 -14.78 -34.62
C LYS A 410 9.26 -13.62 -35.47
N LYS A 411 8.36 -12.92 -36.17
CA LYS A 411 8.72 -11.74 -36.99
C LYS A 411 9.39 -10.64 -36.16
N ILE A 412 8.88 -10.37 -34.96
CA ILE A 412 9.50 -9.39 -34.05
C ILE A 412 10.88 -9.87 -33.59
N ILE A 413 10.99 -11.12 -33.14
CA ILE A 413 12.26 -11.70 -32.66
C ILE A 413 13.31 -11.71 -33.78
N SER A 414 12.95 -12.14 -34.99
CA SER A 414 13.81 -12.09 -36.17
C SER A 414 14.23 -10.66 -36.52
N THR A 415 13.33 -9.68 -36.38
CA THR A 415 13.67 -8.27 -36.61
C THR A 415 14.71 -7.76 -35.62
N ILE A 416 14.60 -8.17 -34.34
CA ILE A 416 15.59 -7.79 -33.32
C ILE A 416 16.97 -8.40 -33.64
N TYR A 417 16.99 -9.63 -34.15
CA TYR A 417 18.20 -10.27 -34.65
C TYR A 417 18.78 -9.55 -35.88
N GLU A 418 17.96 -9.21 -36.87
CA GLU A 418 18.39 -8.44 -38.06
C GLU A 418 18.95 -7.05 -37.72
N LEU A 419 18.50 -6.49 -36.59
CA LEU A 419 18.95 -5.21 -36.05
C LEU A 419 20.15 -5.35 -35.09
N ASP A 420 20.72 -6.55 -34.96
CA ASP A 420 21.82 -6.91 -34.05
C ASP A 420 21.59 -6.48 -32.59
N GLY A 421 20.33 -6.41 -32.15
CA GLY A 421 19.97 -5.98 -30.80
C GLY A 421 20.38 -4.54 -30.44
N ARG A 422 20.67 -3.67 -31.41
CA ARG A 422 21.21 -2.32 -31.15
C ARG A 422 20.15 -1.23 -30.93
N PHE A 423 18.87 -1.59 -31.00
CA PHE A 423 17.78 -0.62 -31.07
C PHE A 423 16.67 -0.91 -30.07
N GLY A 424 16.02 0.17 -29.62
CA GLY A 424 14.87 0.10 -28.73
C GLY A 424 13.56 -0.24 -29.46
N LYS A 425 12.53 -0.58 -28.67
CA LYS A 425 11.22 -1.08 -29.14
C LYS A 425 10.52 -0.23 -30.21
N ASN A 426 10.71 1.10 -30.19
CA ASN A 426 10.10 1.99 -31.18
C ASN A 426 10.64 1.77 -32.60
N VAL A 427 11.95 1.53 -32.71
CA VAL A 427 12.61 1.25 -34.00
C VAL A 427 12.21 -0.14 -34.49
N VAL A 428 12.20 -1.13 -33.59
CA VAL A 428 11.70 -2.48 -33.90
C VAL A 428 10.26 -2.42 -34.42
N ALA A 429 9.38 -1.67 -33.74
CA ALA A 429 8.00 -1.45 -34.17
C ALA A 429 7.91 -0.76 -35.54
N ASP A 430 8.73 0.26 -35.80
CA ASP A 430 8.79 0.95 -37.08
C ASP A 430 9.23 0.02 -38.22
N VAL A 431 10.22 -0.85 -37.98
CA VAL A 431 10.68 -1.83 -38.97
C VAL A 431 9.56 -2.83 -39.28
N VAL A 432 8.99 -3.51 -38.28
CA VAL A 432 7.97 -4.55 -38.54
C VAL A 432 6.69 -4.00 -39.17
N THR A 433 6.36 -2.72 -38.92
CA THR A 433 5.18 -2.06 -39.51
C THR A 433 5.47 -1.35 -40.83
N GLY A 434 6.74 -1.22 -41.24
CA GLY A 434 7.13 -0.61 -42.51
C GLY A 434 7.00 0.91 -42.51
N ALA A 435 7.26 1.56 -41.38
CA ALA A 435 7.12 3.02 -41.24
C ALA A 435 8.10 3.77 -42.17
N ASN A 436 7.64 4.83 -42.84
CA ASN A 436 8.50 5.63 -43.73
C ASN A 436 8.97 6.92 -43.05
N ASN A 437 9.84 6.81 -42.05
CA ASN A 437 10.44 7.96 -41.37
C ASN A 437 11.95 8.09 -41.66
N GLN A 438 12.55 9.23 -41.28
CA GLN A 438 13.97 9.50 -41.52
C GLN A 438 14.87 8.40 -40.97
N ARG A 439 14.60 7.92 -39.75
CA ARG A 439 15.38 6.87 -39.10
C ARG A 439 15.37 5.57 -39.89
N MET A 440 14.22 5.20 -40.48
CA MET A 440 14.10 3.99 -41.32
C MET A 440 14.93 4.09 -42.60
N ARG A 441 15.06 5.30 -43.18
CA ARG A 441 15.92 5.54 -44.34
C ARG A 441 17.41 5.48 -43.97
N GLU A 442 17.80 6.06 -42.83
CA GLU A 442 19.18 6.04 -42.32
C GLU A 442 19.70 4.62 -42.12
N ILE A 443 18.89 3.74 -41.50
CA ILE A 443 19.27 2.35 -41.25
C ILE A 443 19.01 1.44 -42.47
N ARG A 444 18.57 2.00 -43.60
CA ARG A 444 18.16 1.27 -44.82
C ARG A 444 17.20 0.12 -44.52
N ALA A 445 16.17 0.42 -43.72
CA ALA A 445 15.27 -0.58 -43.17
C ALA A 445 14.57 -1.42 -44.24
N SER A 446 14.36 -0.87 -45.44
CA SER A 446 13.81 -1.59 -46.60
C SER A 446 14.59 -2.83 -47.02
N ASN A 447 15.85 -2.97 -46.62
CA ASN A 447 16.69 -4.12 -46.93
C ASN A 447 16.47 -5.30 -45.95
N PHE A 448 15.82 -5.05 -44.80
CA PHE A 448 15.54 -6.08 -43.82
C PHE A 448 14.37 -6.95 -44.28
N LYS A 449 14.50 -8.27 -44.12
CA LYS A 449 13.50 -9.25 -44.56
C LYS A 449 12.16 -9.02 -43.85
N ASN A 450 12.21 -8.57 -42.60
CA ASN A 450 11.00 -8.35 -41.80
C ASN A 450 10.44 -6.91 -41.89
N TYR A 451 10.95 -6.06 -42.77
CA TYR A 451 10.42 -4.70 -42.96
C TYR A 451 8.99 -4.72 -43.52
N GLY A 452 8.03 -4.11 -42.78
CA GLY A 452 6.61 -4.13 -43.14
C GLY A 452 5.95 -5.51 -43.11
N SER A 453 6.57 -6.48 -42.42
CA SER A 453 6.11 -7.87 -42.34
C SER A 453 4.85 -8.07 -41.47
N LEU A 454 4.52 -7.09 -40.61
CA LEU A 454 3.31 -7.06 -39.80
C LEU A 454 2.36 -5.98 -40.32
N LYS A 455 1.15 -6.39 -40.73
CA LYS A 455 0.05 -5.49 -41.10
C LYS A 455 -0.68 -4.98 -39.85
N LEU A 456 0.08 -4.31 -38.97
CA LEU A 456 -0.40 -3.74 -37.72
C LEU A 456 -0.08 -2.25 -37.68
N GLY A 457 -0.90 -1.46 -36.97
CA GLY A 457 -0.51 -0.11 -36.60
C GLY A 457 0.64 -0.11 -35.57
N LYS A 458 1.46 0.94 -35.55
CA LYS A 458 2.60 1.07 -34.63
C LYS A 458 2.24 0.80 -33.16
N ARG A 459 1.06 1.26 -32.71
CA ARG A 459 0.58 1.00 -31.35
C ARG A 459 0.40 -0.49 -31.07
N ALA A 460 -0.31 -1.21 -31.95
CA ALA A 460 -0.52 -2.65 -31.79
C ALA A 460 0.80 -3.45 -31.85
N ALA A 461 1.76 -3.02 -32.68
CA ALA A 461 3.09 -3.62 -32.70
C ALA A 461 3.86 -3.37 -31.38
N LEU A 462 3.78 -2.17 -30.82
CA LEU A 462 4.36 -1.86 -29.50
C LEU A 462 3.70 -2.66 -28.38
N ASP A 463 2.39 -2.84 -28.41
CA ASP A 463 1.66 -3.65 -27.42
C ASP A 463 2.11 -5.11 -27.48
N LEU A 464 2.32 -5.65 -28.69
CA LEU A 464 2.88 -6.99 -28.89
C LEU A 464 4.33 -7.11 -28.38
N ILE A 465 5.18 -6.12 -28.64
CA ILE A 465 6.55 -6.09 -28.10
C ILE A 465 6.53 -6.03 -26.56
N ASN A 466 5.68 -5.18 -25.97
CA ASN A 466 5.55 -5.07 -24.52
C ASN A 466 5.03 -6.39 -23.91
N TYR A 467 4.12 -7.09 -24.59
CA TYR A 467 3.67 -8.43 -24.20
C TYR A 467 4.81 -9.45 -24.17
N LEU A 468 5.65 -9.46 -25.21
CA LEU A 468 6.82 -10.35 -25.27
C LEU A 468 7.83 -10.03 -24.16
N ILE A 469 8.00 -8.75 -23.80
CA ILE A 469 8.82 -8.33 -22.66
C ILE A 469 8.22 -8.78 -21.33
N SER A 470 6.90 -8.66 -21.16
CA SER A 470 6.23 -9.04 -19.90
C SER A 470 6.24 -10.54 -19.63
N HIS A 471 6.30 -11.36 -20.67
CA HIS A 471 6.38 -12.82 -20.60
C HIS A 471 7.81 -13.35 -20.76
N ASN A 472 8.81 -12.47 -20.68
CA ASN A 472 10.23 -12.83 -20.69
C ASN A 472 10.70 -13.55 -21.97
N TYR A 473 10.04 -13.32 -23.12
CA TYR A 473 10.58 -13.69 -24.42
C TYR A 473 11.62 -12.66 -24.88
N LEU A 474 11.38 -11.40 -24.55
CA LEU A 474 12.28 -10.28 -24.77
C LEU A 474 12.65 -9.63 -23.44
N GLU A 475 13.76 -8.93 -23.42
CA GLU A 475 14.18 -8.09 -22.29
C GLU A 475 14.69 -6.73 -22.78
N LEU A 476 14.67 -5.76 -21.88
CA LEU A 476 15.25 -4.44 -22.12
C LEU A 476 16.52 -4.31 -21.29
N THR A 477 17.53 -3.64 -21.83
CA THR A 477 18.70 -3.26 -21.02
C THR A 477 18.32 -2.24 -19.96
N ASP A 478 18.91 -2.37 -18.77
CA ASP A 478 18.76 -1.44 -17.64
C ASP A 478 19.62 -0.17 -17.84
N THR A 479 19.54 0.46 -19.01
CA THR A 479 20.35 1.62 -19.41
C THR A 479 19.47 2.83 -19.77
N GLN A 480 20.07 4.01 -19.89
CA GLN A 480 19.40 5.24 -20.34
C GLN A 480 18.65 5.02 -21.67
N TYR A 481 19.32 4.40 -22.65
CA TYR A 481 18.74 4.04 -23.94
C TYR A 481 18.50 2.53 -24.01
N PRO A 482 17.29 2.05 -23.63
CA PRO A 482 17.02 0.62 -23.57
C PRO A 482 16.98 0.03 -24.98
N VAL A 483 17.87 -0.91 -25.24
CA VAL A 483 17.79 -1.75 -26.42
C VAL A 483 17.03 -3.03 -26.08
N VAL A 484 16.40 -3.63 -27.10
CA VAL A 484 15.64 -4.86 -26.93
C VAL A 484 16.54 -6.05 -27.24
N HIS A 485 16.67 -6.97 -26.29
CA HIS A 485 17.36 -8.25 -26.49
C HIS A 485 16.37 -9.42 -26.47
N VAL A 486 16.76 -10.49 -27.16
CA VAL A 486 16.04 -11.76 -27.18
C VAL A 486 16.60 -12.62 -26.06
N THR A 487 15.73 -13.09 -25.17
CA THR A 487 16.10 -14.01 -24.09
C THR A 487 16.22 -15.44 -24.62
N ASN A 488 16.73 -16.37 -23.80
CA ASN A 488 16.71 -17.81 -24.13
C ASN A 488 15.31 -18.32 -24.52
N LEU A 489 14.27 -17.86 -23.80
CA LEU A 489 12.89 -18.24 -24.11
C LEU A 489 12.43 -17.67 -25.46
N GLY A 490 12.90 -16.48 -25.85
CA GLY A 490 12.65 -15.90 -27.17
C GLY A 490 13.33 -16.68 -28.29
N TRP A 491 14.56 -17.17 -28.05
CA TRP A 491 15.24 -18.04 -29.00
C TRP A 491 14.52 -19.37 -29.19
N ASP A 492 14.00 -19.96 -28.11
CA ASP A 492 13.18 -21.17 -28.20
C ASP A 492 11.92 -21.00 -29.06
N VAL A 493 11.36 -19.78 -29.14
CA VAL A 493 10.24 -19.47 -30.04
C VAL A 493 10.69 -19.49 -31.49
N LEU A 494 11.88 -18.93 -31.79
CA LEU A 494 12.42 -18.92 -33.14
C LEU A 494 12.76 -20.34 -33.62
N ASP A 495 13.28 -21.18 -32.71
CA ASP A 495 13.65 -22.58 -32.90
C ASP A 495 12.46 -23.57 -32.90
N ASP A 496 11.22 -23.08 -32.88
CA ASP A 496 10.00 -23.90 -32.82
C ASP A 496 9.87 -24.79 -31.56
N LYS A 497 10.71 -24.58 -30.54
CA LYS A 497 10.64 -25.27 -29.24
C LYS A 497 9.53 -24.71 -28.33
N LYS A 498 9.08 -23.48 -28.58
CA LYS A 498 8.08 -22.79 -27.77
C LYS A 498 7.05 -22.04 -28.63
N GLN A 499 5.77 -22.28 -28.38
CA GLN A 499 4.69 -21.45 -28.94
C GLN A 499 4.39 -20.25 -28.04
N VAL A 500 3.99 -19.15 -28.66
CA VAL A 500 3.55 -17.93 -27.97
C VAL A 500 2.05 -17.78 -28.13
N SER A 501 1.32 -18.03 -27.05
CA SER A 501 -0.09 -17.65 -26.95
C SER A 501 -0.22 -16.35 -26.17
N GLN A 502 -1.20 -15.53 -26.55
CA GLN A 502 -1.61 -14.31 -25.85
C GLN A 502 -3.05 -14.44 -25.37
N LYS A 503 -3.26 -14.25 -24.07
CA LYS A 503 -4.59 -14.14 -23.48
C LYS A 503 -5.15 -12.74 -23.76
N ILE A 504 -6.05 -12.66 -24.74
CA ILE A 504 -6.75 -11.42 -25.09
C ILE A 504 -8.03 -11.35 -24.28
N SER A 505 -8.22 -10.25 -23.56
CA SER A 505 -9.47 -10.02 -22.82
C SER A 505 -10.62 -9.88 -23.80
N LYS A 506 -11.62 -10.77 -23.71
CA LYS A 506 -12.89 -10.57 -24.38
C LYS A 506 -13.63 -9.51 -23.58
N ASN A 507 -13.90 -8.35 -24.18
CA ASN A 507 -14.81 -7.33 -23.64
C ASN A 507 -16.25 -7.87 -23.65
N ILE A 508 -16.53 -8.92 -22.86
CA ILE A 508 -17.90 -9.25 -22.51
C ILE A 508 -18.26 -8.28 -21.39
N ARG A 509 -19.13 -7.32 -21.70
CA ARG A 509 -19.90 -6.56 -20.71
C ARG A 509 -20.80 -7.54 -19.94
N LYS A 510 -20.23 -8.36 -19.07
CA LYS A 510 -20.97 -8.95 -17.98
C LYS A 510 -20.66 -8.09 -16.77
N SER A 511 -21.63 -7.25 -16.44
CA SER A 511 -21.78 -6.67 -15.12
C SER A 511 -21.73 -7.80 -14.10
N ILE A 512 -20.55 -8.06 -13.55
CA ILE A 512 -20.44 -8.98 -12.43
C ILE A 512 -20.85 -8.17 -11.22
N GLN A 513 -22.12 -8.33 -10.84
CA GLN A 513 -22.58 -8.21 -9.48
C GLN A 513 -21.70 -9.13 -8.61
N LEU A 514 -20.58 -8.60 -8.12
CA LEU A 514 -19.93 -9.12 -6.93
C LEU A 514 -20.65 -8.52 -5.73
N THR A 515 -21.92 -8.86 -5.61
CA THR A 515 -22.60 -8.82 -4.32
C THR A 515 -22.49 -10.20 -3.75
N ASN A 516 -21.63 -10.31 -2.72
CA ASN A 516 -21.83 -11.25 -1.64
C ASN A 516 -23.33 -11.42 -1.39
N GLN A 517 -23.75 -12.66 -1.14
CA GLN A 517 -25.07 -13.04 -0.67
C GLN A 517 -25.34 -12.37 0.70
N ILE A 518 -25.51 -11.06 0.70
CA ILE A 518 -26.02 -10.27 1.80
C ILE A 518 -27.42 -9.91 1.33
N SER A 519 -28.42 -10.40 2.07
CA SER A 519 -29.80 -10.05 1.77
C SER A 519 -29.95 -8.53 1.78
N GLU A 520 -30.82 -8.00 0.92
CA GLU A 520 -31.11 -6.56 0.85
C GLU A 520 -31.45 -5.98 2.25
N LYS A 521 -32.10 -6.80 3.08
CA LYS A 521 -32.41 -6.54 4.49
C LYS A 521 -31.19 -6.32 5.38
N GLU A 522 -30.15 -7.17 5.26
CA GLU A 522 -28.91 -7.02 6.03
C GLU A 522 -28.15 -5.74 5.62
N ASN A 523 -28.23 -5.36 4.35
CA ASN A 523 -27.62 -4.13 3.85
C ASN A 523 -28.35 -2.89 4.39
N ASN A 524 -29.68 -2.91 4.47
CA ASN A 524 -30.48 -1.82 5.02
C ASN A 524 -30.23 -1.61 6.52
N LEU A 525 -30.19 -2.68 7.32
CA LEU A 525 -29.84 -2.59 8.74
C LEU A 525 -28.40 -2.06 8.92
N PHE A 526 -27.45 -2.52 8.11
CA PHE A 526 -26.08 -2.00 8.13
C PHE A 526 -26.01 -0.49 7.86
N LEU A 527 -26.76 0.03 6.87
CA LEU A 527 -26.82 1.46 6.58
C LEU A 527 -27.38 2.26 7.76
N ARG A 528 -28.44 1.78 8.41
CA ARG A 528 -29.04 2.44 9.56
C ARG A 528 -28.14 2.44 10.81
N LEU A 529 -27.43 1.34 11.02
CA LEU A 529 -26.39 1.25 12.05
C LEU A 529 -25.22 2.21 11.75
N LYS A 530 -24.89 2.40 10.47
CA LYS A 530 -23.85 3.36 10.04
C LYS A 530 -24.28 4.80 10.30
N GLU A 531 -25.54 5.14 10.08
CA GLU A 531 -26.12 6.45 10.43
C GLU A 531 -26.10 6.69 11.94
N THR A 532 -26.58 5.73 12.72
CA THR A 532 -26.57 5.82 14.20
C THR A 532 -25.15 6.02 14.73
N ARG A 533 -24.18 5.27 14.20
CA ARG A 533 -22.76 5.42 14.54
C ARG A 533 -22.25 6.82 14.20
N LEU A 534 -22.67 7.39 13.07
CA LEU A 534 -22.25 8.72 12.64
C LEU A 534 -22.80 9.81 13.57
N GLU A 535 -24.03 9.68 14.05
CA GLU A 535 -24.64 10.59 15.03
C GLU A 535 -23.85 10.59 16.34
N LEU A 536 -23.59 9.41 16.90
CA LEU A 536 -22.79 9.25 18.13
C LEU A 536 -21.37 9.83 17.99
N ALA A 537 -20.76 9.67 16.81
CA ALA A 537 -19.44 10.20 16.51
C ALA A 537 -19.42 11.73 16.45
N LYS A 538 -20.47 12.33 15.89
CA LYS A 538 -20.64 13.79 15.87
C LYS A 538 -20.81 14.35 17.27
N GLU A 539 -21.61 13.72 18.12
CA GLU A 539 -21.83 14.16 19.52
C GLU A 539 -20.53 14.19 20.32
N GLN A 540 -19.63 13.25 20.07
CA GLN A 540 -18.37 13.12 20.80
C GLN A 540 -17.16 13.78 20.12
N GLY A 541 -17.33 14.29 18.90
CA GLY A 541 -16.23 14.88 18.13
C GLY A 541 -15.12 13.88 17.81
N ILE A 542 -15.46 12.61 17.56
CA ILE A 542 -14.50 11.55 17.18
C ILE A 542 -14.88 10.89 15.84
N PRO A 543 -13.92 10.38 15.03
CA PRO A 543 -14.25 9.69 13.78
C PRO A 543 -15.12 8.44 13.99
N ALA A 544 -16.09 8.21 13.10
CA ALA A 544 -17.11 7.16 13.26
C ALA A 544 -16.55 5.75 13.47
N PHE A 545 -15.45 5.41 12.79
CA PHE A 545 -14.84 4.08 12.90
C PHE A 545 -14.20 3.80 14.29
N TYR A 546 -13.95 4.81 15.12
CA TYR A 546 -13.49 4.62 16.51
C TYR A 546 -14.61 4.07 17.40
N ILE A 547 -15.87 4.45 17.16
CA ILE A 547 -17.03 3.90 17.86
C ILE A 547 -17.20 2.43 17.51
N PHE A 548 -17.47 2.10 16.25
CA PHE A 548 -17.50 0.72 15.75
C PHE A 548 -16.90 0.64 14.35
N SER A 549 -16.15 -0.42 14.07
CA SER A 549 -15.66 -0.68 12.70
C SER A 549 -16.82 -1.10 11.78
N ASP A 550 -16.70 -0.92 10.46
CA ASP A 550 -17.72 -1.41 9.52
C ASP A 550 -17.92 -2.93 9.65
N LYS A 551 -16.84 -3.68 9.92
CA LYS A 551 -16.90 -5.11 10.24
C LYS A 551 -17.80 -5.39 11.46
N SER A 552 -17.66 -4.62 12.52
CA SER A 552 -18.50 -4.72 13.72
C SER A 552 -19.97 -4.45 13.40
N LEU A 553 -20.26 -3.42 12.59
CA LEU A 553 -21.64 -3.10 12.19
C LEU A 553 -22.26 -4.18 11.31
N ARG A 554 -21.48 -4.78 10.41
CA ARG A 554 -21.94 -5.93 9.59
C ARG A 554 -22.22 -7.14 10.47
N ASP A 555 -21.34 -7.43 11.41
CA ASP A 555 -21.53 -8.53 12.37
C ASP A 555 -22.79 -8.30 13.24
N MET A 556 -23.07 -7.06 13.64
CA MET A 556 -24.34 -6.70 14.29
C MET A 556 -25.56 -6.91 13.38
N ALA A 557 -25.47 -6.51 12.11
CA ALA A 557 -26.56 -6.66 11.14
C ALA A 557 -26.85 -8.15 10.84
N LEU A 558 -25.82 -8.99 10.84
CA LEU A 558 -25.90 -10.44 10.66
C LEU A 558 -26.46 -11.14 11.90
N GLN A 559 -25.86 -10.92 13.08
CA GLN A 559 -26.22 -11.64 14.31
C GLN A 559 -27.47 -11.10 15.00
N LYS A 560 -27.84 -9.83 14.76
CA LYS A 560 -29.02 -9.17 15.34
C LYS A 560 -29.13 -9.36 16.87
N PRO A 561 -28.08 -8.99 17.64
CA PRO A 561 -28.03 -9.23 19.08
C PRO A 561 -29.24 -8.62 19.81
N LYS A 562 -29.77 -9.34 20.80
CA LYS A 562 -30.94 -8.91 21.58
C LYS A 562 -30.60 -8.50 23.01
N THR A 563 -29.56 -9.11 23.58
CA THR A 563 -29.09 -8.85 24.95
C THR A 563 -27.71 -8.20 24.98
N LYS A 564 -27.33 -7.63 26.13
CA LYS A 564 -25.97 -7.10 26.35
C LYS A 564 -24.90 -8.19 26.24
N THR A 565 -25.24 -9.41 26.62
CA THR A 565 -24.35 -10.58 26.53
C THR A 565 -24.11 -10.97 25.08
N ASP A 566 -25.16 -10.99 24.25
CA ASP A 566 -25.02 -11.23 22.80
C ASP A 566 -24.19 -10.12 22.15
N PHE A 567 -24.39 -8.88 22.59
CA PHE A 567 -23.66 -7.73 22.07
C PHE A 567 -22.15 -7.80 22.35
N LEU A 568 -21.72 -8.41 23.47
CA LEU A 568 -20.30 -8.65 23.77
C LEU A 568 -19.66 -9.70 22.86
N ASN A 569 -20.45 -10.57 22.23
CA ASN A 569 -19.94 -11.58 21.30
C ASN A 569 -19.69 -11.01 19.89
N ILE A 570 -20.12 -9.77 19.63
CA ILE A 570 -19.87 -9.07 18.37
C ILE A 570 -18.39 -8.69 18.25
N SER A 571 -17.81 -8.94 17.08
CA SER A 571 -16.41 -8.65 16.80
C SER A 571 -16.07 -7.15 17.00
N GLY A 572 -15.09 -6.87 17.86
CA GLY A 572 -14.62 -5.51 18.14
C GLY A 572 -15.42 -4.75 19.21
N VAL A 573 -16.31 -5.42 19.94
CA VAL A 573 -17.04 -4.88 21.09
C VAL A 573 -16.36 -5.30 22.38
N GLY A 574 -15.68 -4.36 23.05
CA GLY A 574 -15.14 -4.52 24.40
C GLY A 574 -16.09 -3.98 25.48
N GLN A 575 -15.77 -4.22 26.75
CA GLN A 575 -16.56 -3.76 27.91
C GLN A 575 -16.79 -2.24 27.91
N ALA A 576 -15.77 -1.45 27.57
CA ALA A 576 -15.90 0.00 27.47
C ALA A 576 -16.94 0.43 26.41
N LYS A 577 -16.94 -0.23 25.24
CA LYS A 577 -17.88 0.06 24.15
C LYS A 577 -19.29 -0.42 24.43
N LEU A 578 -19.45 -1.58 25.09
CA LEU A 578 -20.75 -2.04 25.57
C LEU A 578 -21.37 -1.01 26.52
N LYS A 579 -20.58 -0.54 27.50
CA LYS A 579 -21.03 0.44 28.49
C LYS A 579 -21.39 1.78 27.85
N ALA A 580 -20.58 2.25 26.90
CA ALA A 580 -20.77 3.54 26.26
C ALA A 580 -21.88 3.56 25.19
N TYR A 581 -22.00 2.51 24.36
CA TYR A 581 -22.82 2.55 23.15
C TYR A 581 -23.80 1.37 23.01
N GLY A 582 -23.66 0.32 23.82
CA GLY A 582 -24.36 -0.95 23.60
C GLY A 582 -25.88 -0.82 23.62
N GLN A 583 -26.43 0.00 24.53
CA GLN A 583 -27.88 0.18 24.63
C GLN A 583 -28.46 0.85 23.37
N ILE A 584 -27.81 1.92 22.89
CA ILE A 584 -28.25 2.70 21.72
C ILE A 584 -28.27 1.83 20.46
N MET A 585 -27.22 1.02 20.26
CA MET A 585 -27.16 0.11 19.11
C MET A 585 -28.21 -1.00 19.20
N LEU A 586 -28.42 -1.60 20.37
CA LEU A 586 -29.46 -2.62 20.58
C LEU A 586 -30.87 -2.05 20.34
N ASP A 587 -31.13 -0.81 20.75
CA ASP A 587 -32.41 -0.14 20.54
C ASP A 587 -32.63 0.17 19.05
N THR A 588 -31.58 0.56 18.33
CA THR A 588 -31.61 0.75 16.86
C THR A 588 -31.97 -0.54 16.14
N ILE A 589 -31.33 -1.67 16.51
CA ILE A 589 -31.62 -2.99 15.94
C ILE A 589 -33.06 -3.40 16.25
N ARG A 590 -33.50 -3.23 17.50
CA ARG A 590 -34.88 -3.56 17.90
C ARG A 590 -35.91 -2.73 17.14
N LYS A 591 -35.65 -1.44 16.92
CA LYS A 591 -36.54 -0.56 16.14
C LYS A 591 -36.62 -1.02 14.69
N TYR A 592 -35.48 -1.28 14.04
CA TYR A 592 -35.44 -1.81 12.67
C TYR A 592 -36.22 -3.13 12.54
N LEU A 593 -36.05 -4.06 13.49
CA LEU A 593 -36.75 -5.36 13.44
C LEU A 593 -38.25 -5.25 13.67
N LYS A 594 -38.72 -4.23 14.40
CA LYS A 594 -40.16 -3.96 14.57
C LYS A 594 -40.76 -3.38 13.29
N GLU A 595 -40.07 -2.41 12.67
CA GLU A 595 -40.49 -1.79 11.40
C GLU A 595 -40.49 -2.76 10.20
N GLU A 596 -39.90 -3.96 10.31
CA GLU A 596 -40.01 -5.03 9.30
C GLU A 596 -41.19 -6.00 9.55
N ILE A 597 -41.81 -5.97 10.73
CA ILE A 597 -42.93 -6.85 11.11
C ILE A 597 -44.28 -6.19 10.82
N ASP A 598 -44.32 -4.86 10.83
CA ASP A 598 -45.42 -4.00 10.38
C ASP A 598 -45.30 -3.73 8.87
#